data_AF-A0ABD4KWV2-F1
#
_entry.id   AF-A0ABD4KWV2-F1
#
_cell.length_a   1.000
_cell.length_b   1.000
_cell.length_c   1.000
_cell.angle_alpha   90.00
_cell.angle_beta   90.00
_cell.angle_gamma   90.00
#
_symmetry.space_group_name_H-M   'P 1'
#
loop_
_entity.id
_entity.type
_entity.pdbx_description
1 polymer ?
#
loop_
_entity_poly.entity_id
_entity_poly.type
_entity_poly.pdbx_seq_one_letter_code
_entity_poly.pdbx_strand_id
1 'polypeptide(L)'
;MSNDVSIAEIVVGEARIRFEVPTSLYEIISEHAKSQELKLYSYNAESIIDMLRSFVPNDKKPPTNRQESYAKTIANALNIELTDEVLISSESCSEFLDKYSDQYQEHKSR
;
A
#
# COMPACT_ATOMS: atom_id res chain seq x y z
N MET A 1 27.93 20.28 -12.51
CA MET A 1 28.52 18.98 -12.15
C MET A 1 27.55 17.92 -12.64
N SER A 2 27.99 16.97 -13.45
CA SER A 2 27.14 15.85 -13.86
C SER A 2 26.75 15.09 -12.59
N ASN A 3 25.47 15.02 -12.26
CA ASN A 3 25.01 14.08 -11.25
C ASN A 3 25.05 12.72 -11.95
N ASP A 4 26.16 11.99 -11.80
CA ASP A 4 26.23 10.63 -12.33
C ASP A 4 25.14 9.78 -11.66
N VAL A 5 24.32 9.18 -12.50
CA VAL A 5 23.18 8.35 -12.11
C VAL A 5 23.34 6.94 -12.67
N SER A 6 22.93 5.96 -11.87
CA SER A 6 22.80 4.57 -12.23
C SER A 6 21.32 4.18 -12.25
N ILE A 7 20.97 3.18 -13.05
CA ILE A 7 19.59 2.67 -13.13
C ILE A 7 19.41 1.53 -12.13
N ALA A 8 18.52 1.74 -11.16
CA ALA A 8 18.02 0.70 -10.28
C ALA A 8 16.71 0.12 -10.83
N GLU A 9 16.38 -1.10 -10.40
CA GLU A 9 15.17 -1.81 -10.83
C GLU A 9 14.43 -2.40 -9.61
N ILE A 10 13.10 -2.23 -9.59
CA ILE A 10 12.18 -2.98 -8.74
C ILE A 10 11.42 -3.97 -9.63
N VAL A 11 11.40 -5.24 -9.24
CA VAL A 11 10.70 -6.31 -9.95
C VAL A 11 9.46 -6.73 -9.14
N VAL A 12 8.29 -6.72 -9.77
CA VAL A 12 7.01 -7.14 -9.18
C VAL A 12 6.35 -8.16 -10.11
N GLY A 13 6.50 -9.44 -9.81
CA GLY A 13 6.08 -10.51 -10.73
C GLY A 13 6.81 -10.40 -12.07
N GLU A 14 6.07 -10.14 -13.15
CA GLU A 14 6.63 -9.90 -14.49
C GLU A 14 6.92 -8.42 -14.78
N ALA A 15 6.43 -7.50 -13.95
CA ALA A 15 6.62 -6.07 -14.13
C ALA A 15 8.02 -5.63 -13.67
N ARG A 16 8.62 -4.72 -14.44
CA ARG A 16 9.93 -4.11 -14.14
C ARG A 16 9.80 -2.60 -14.10
N ILE A 17 10.13 -2.01 -12.95
CA ILE A 17 10.09 -0.56 -12.72
C ILE A 17 11.53 -0.06 -12.60
N ARG A 18 11.97 0.77 -13.55
CA ARG A 18 13.34 1.31 -13.60
C ARG A 18 13.36 2.78 -13.21
N PHE A 19 14.35 3.19 -12.43
CA PHE A 19 14.49 4.56 -11.94
C PHE A 19 15.95 4.95 -11.75
N GLU A 20 16.23 6.24 -11.81
CA GLU A 20 17.55 6.82 -11.62
C GLU A 20 17.87 6.96 -10.13
N VAL A 21 19.10 6.60 -9.76
CA VAL A 21 19.66 6.74 -8.41
C VAL A 21 21.08 7.29 -8.54
N PRO A 22 21.55 8.18 -7.65
CA PRO A 22 22.94 8.61 -7.66
C PRO A 22 23.90 7.42 -7.68
N THR A 23 24.89 7.43 -8.58
CA THR A 23 25.79 6.28 -8.78
C THR A 23 26.50 5.86 -7.50
N SER A 24 26.95 6.82 -6.68
CA SER A 24 27.58 6.53 -5.39
C SER A 24 26.67 5.73 -4.45
N LEU A 25 25.38 6.04 -4.40
CA LEU A 25 24.42 5.34 -3.57
C LEU A 25 24.15 3.94 -4.11
N TYR A 26 24.01 3.81 -5.43
CA TYR A 26 23.83 2.52 -6.10
C TYR A 26 24.99 1.56 -5.80
N GLU A 27 26.23 2.04 -5.92
CA GLU A 27 27.43 1.23 -5.68
C GLU A 27 27.54 0.79 -4.22
N ILE A 28 27.34 1.71 -3.27
CA ILE A 28 27.41 1.41 -1.82
C ILE A 28 26.36 0.37 -1.42
N ILE A 29 25.11 0.53 -1.88
CA ILE A 29 24.04 -0.44 -1.57
C ILE A 29 24.36 -1.79 -2.20
N SER A 30 24.78 -1.81 -3.46
CA SER A 30 25.13 -3.05 -4.18
C SER A 30 26.28 -3.79 -3.52
N GLU A 31 27.32 -3.06 -3.07
CA GLU A 31 28.43 -3.65 -2.34
C GLU A 31 28.00 -4.16 -0.96
N HIS A 32 27.19 -3.41 -0.22
CA HIS A 32 26.75 -3.82 1.11
C HIS A 32 25.82 -5.04 1.06
N ALA A 33 24.94 -5.10 0.07
CA ALA A 33 23.99 -6.19 -0.09
C ALA A 33 24.69 -7.51 -0.43
N LYS A 34 25.85 -7.49 -1.10
CA LYS A 34 26.85 -8.60 -1.22
C LYS A 34 26.29 -10.04 -1.33
N SER A 35 25.11 -10.23 -1.94
CA SER A 35 24.30 -11.48 -2.10
C SER A 35 23.27 -11.87 -1.03
N GLN A 36 22.99 -11.05 -0.02
CA GLN A 36 21.87 -11.23 0.90
C GLN A 36 20.66 -10.38 0.49
N GLU A 37 19.48 -10.98 0.57
CA GLU A 37 18.20 -10.30 0.38
C GLU A 37 18.01 -9.25 1.49
N LEU A 38 17.98 -7.97 1.10
CA LEU A 38 17.64 -6.88 2.02
C LEU A 38 16.15 -6.93 2.32
N LYS A 39 15.79 -7.29 3.55
CA LYS A 39 14.40 -7.31 4.01
C LYS A 39 14.00 -5.97 4.59
N LEU A 40 13.01 -5.33 3.98
CA LEU A 40 12.37 -4.16 4.54
C LEU A 40 11.24 -4.61 5.47
N TYR A 41 11.31 -4.21 6.73
CA TYR A 41 10.24 -4.43 7.70
C TYR A 41 9.14 -3.37 7.55
N SER A 42 7.93 -3.71 8.01
CA SER A 42 6.67 -3.02 7.73
C SER A 42 6.75 -1.49 7.68
N TYR A 43 7.24 -0.83 8.74
CA TYR A 43 7.29 0.64 8.79
C TYR A 43 8.14 1.27 7.67
N ASN A 44 9.25 0.63 7.29
CA ASN A 44 10.12 1.14 6.22
C ASN A 44 9.61 0.77 4.82
N ALA A 45 8.66 -0.17 4.72
CA ALA A 45 8.09 -0.62 3.45
C ALA A 45 6.95 0.27 2.96
N GLU A 46 6.31 1.06 3.83
CA GLU A 46 5.13 1.87 3.50
C GLU A 46 5.36 2.79 2.29
N SER A 47 6.49 3.50 2.21
CA SER A 47 6.76 4.38 1.06
C SER A 47 6.88 3.63 -0.26
N ILE A 48 7.41 2.40 -0.25
CA ILE A 48 7.47 1.55 -1.44
C ILE A 48 6.08 1.02 -1.76
N ILE A 49 5.29 0.63 -0.76
CA ILE A 49 3.91 0.18 -0.94
C ILE A 49 3.07 1.30 -1.58
N ASP A 50 3.16 2.54 -1.08
CA ASP A 50 2.45 3.69 -1.63
C ASP A 50 2.89 3.98 -3.07
N MET A 51 4.20 3.91 -3.34
CA MET A 51 4.73 4.01 -4.71
C MET A 51 4.12 2.92 -5.61
N LEU A 52 4.10 1.66 -5.17
CA LEU A 52 3.53 0.56 -5.94
C LEU A 52 2.02 0.74 -6.17
N ARG A 53 1.28 1.21 -5.16
CA ARG A 53 -0.14 1.56 -5.26
C ARG A 53 -0.40 2.66 -6.28
N SER A 54 0.55 3.56 -6.52
CA SER A 54 0.40 4.62 -7.54
C SER A 54 0.33 4.10 -8.98
N PHE A 55 0.90 2.91 -9.25
CA PHE A 55 0.82 2.27 -10.57
C PHE A 55 -0.49 1.49 -10.79
N VAL A 56 -1.30 1.30 -9.73
CA VAL A 56 -2.56 0.55 -9.83
C VAL A 56 -3.67 1.49 -10.29
N PRO A 57 -4.41 1.14 -11.36
CA PRO A 57 -5.61 1.86 -11.77
C PRO A 57 -6.59 2.04 -10.61
N ASN A 58 -7.27 3.17 -10.53
CA ASN A 58 -8.13 3.50 -9.37
C ASN A 58 -9.27 2.48 -9.18
N ASP A 59 -9.85 1.99 -10.27
CA ASP A 59 -10.91 0.97 -10.30
C ASP A 59 -10.44 -0.42 -9.84
N LYS A 60 -9.12 -0.65 -9.78
CA LYS A 60 -8.50 -1.92 -9.36
C LYS A 60 -7.63 -1.79 -8.12
N LYS A 61 -7.58 -0.60 -7.53
CA LYS A 61 -6.75 -0.33 -6.36
C LYS A 61 -7.41 -1.00 -5.16
N PRO A 62 -6.78 -2.00 -4.51
CA PRO A 62 -7.38 -2.64 -3.36
C PRO A 62 -7.49 -1.65 -2.19
N PRO A 63 -8.39 -1.87 -1.22
CA PRO A 63 -8.42 -1.09 0.01
C PRO A 63 -7.05 -1.03 0.70
N THR A 64 -6.83 0.02 1.49
CA THR A 64 -5.68 0.03 2.42
C THR A 64 -5.98 -0.90 3.61
N ASN A 65 -4.94 -1.39 4.29
CA ASN A 65 -5.10 -2.16 5.53
C ASN A 65 -5.94 -1.41 6.57
N ARG A 66 -5.82 -0.08 6.62
CA ARG A 66 -6.62 0.78 7.50
C ARG A 66 -8.10 0.78 7.11
N GLN A 67 -8.41 0.93 5.82
CA GLN A 67 -9.79 0.86 5.31
C GLN A 67 -10.40 -0.51 5.62
N GLU A 68 -9.71 -1.60 5.29
CA GLU A 68 -10.18 -2.96 5.53
C GLU A 68 -10.41 -3.25 7.02
N SER A 69 -9.45 -2.89 7.87
CA SER A 69 -9.56 -3.06 9.33
C SER A 69 -10.74 -2.27 9.89
N TYR A 70 -10.95 -1.05 9.40
CA TYR A 70 -12.04 -0.21 9.87
C TYR A 70 -13.40 -0.74 9.38
N ALA A 71 -13.51 -1.18 8.12
CA ALA A 71 -14.71 -1.77 7.56
C ALA A 71 -15.12 -3.05 8.33
N LYS A 72 -14.17 -3.93 8.63
CA LYS A 72 -14.38 -5.11 9.48
C LYS A 72 -14.87 -4.74 10.88
N THR A 73 -14.32 -3.68 11.47
CA THR A 73 -14.73 -3.20 12.80
C THR A 73 -16.17 -2.69 12.80
N ILE A 74 -16.54 -1.88 11.80
CA ILE A 74 -17.90 -1.35 11.64
C ILE A 74 -18.90 -2.49 11.41
N ALA A 75 -18.59 -3.39 10.48
CA ALA A 75 -19.43 -4.54 10.14
C ALA A 75 -19.75 -5.40 11.37
N ASN A 76 -18.72 -5.75 12.14
CA ASN A 76 -18.89 -6.52 13.38
C ASN A 76 -19.71 -5.78 14.44
N ALA A 77 -19.45 -4.49 14.63
CA ALA A 77 -20.12 -3.71 15.69
C ALA A 77 -21.61 -3.43 15.38
N LEU A 78 -21.93 -3.18 14.11
CA LEU A 78 -23.30 -2.93 13.67
C LEU A 78 -24.03 -4.21 13.24
N ASN A 79 -23.37 -5.37 13.31
CA ASN A 79 -23.88 -6.66 12.85
C ASN A 79 -24.36 -6.61 11.38
N ILE A 80 -23.55 -5.98 10.52
CA ILE A 80 -23.76 -5.83 9.08
C ILE A 80 -22.85 -6.81 8.35
N GLU A 81 -23.35 -7.42 7.28
CA GLU A 81 -22.54 -8.27 6.42
C GLU A 81 -21.52 -7.44 5.63
N LEU A 82 -20.24 -7.82 5.71
CA LEU A 82 -19.17 -7.25 4.91
C LEU A 82 -18.92 -8.15 3.71
N THR A 83 -19.51 -7.81 2.56
CA THR A 83 -19.37 -8.61 1.34
C THR A 83 -18.00 -8.42 0.68
N ASP A 84 -17.57 -9.40 -0.12
CA ASP A 84 -16.31 -9.34 -0.87
C ASP A 84 -16.27 -8.15 -1.85
N GLU A 85 -17.43 -7.71 -2.34
CA GLU A 85 -17.58 -6.53 -3.19
C GLU A 85 -17.11 -5.24 -2.50
N VAL A 86 -17.26 -5.13 -1.19
CA VAL A 86 -16.76 -3.99 -0.42
C VAL A 86 -15.23 -3.99 -0.37
N LEU A 87 -14.60 -5.16 -0.41
CA LEU A 87 -13.16 -5.32 -0.28
C LEU A 87 -12.42 -5.43 -1.62
N ILE A 88 -13.15 -5.39 -2.74
CA ILE A 88 -12.57 -5.53 -4.08
C ILE A 88 -11.79 -4.29 -4.53
N SER A 89 -12.19 -3.10 -4.06
CA SER A 89 -11.56 -1.83 -4.42
C SER A 89 -11.59 -0.84 -3.26
N SER A 90 -10.64 0.10 -3.27
CA SER A 90 -10.55 1.18 -2.29
C SER A 90 -11.74 2.13 -2.40
N GLU A 91 -12.34 2.26 -3.59
CA GLU A 91 -13.56 3.03 -3.83
C GLU A 91 -14.77 2.39 -3.16
N SER A 92 -15.05 1.12 -3.47
CA SER A 92 -16.16 0.36 -2.87
C SER A 92 -16.04 0.29 -1.34
N CYS A 93 -14.81 0.15 -0.83
CA CYS A 93 -14.57 0.19 0.60
C CYS A 93 -14.84 1.57 1.20
N SER A 94 -14.46 2.64 0.51
CA SER A 94 -14.74 4.01 0.97
C SER A 94 -16.25 4.28 1.00
N GLU A 95 -17.00 3.86 -0.01
CA GLU A 95 -18.46 4.00 -0.04
C GLU A 95 -19.13 3.29 1.14
N PHE A 96 -18.66 2.08 1.48
CA PHE A 96 -19.12 1.37 2.68
C PHE A 96 -18.81 2.14 3.96
N LEU A 97 -17.58 2.63 4.09
CA LEU A 97 -17.17 3.40 5.27
C LEU A 97 -17.99 4.68 5.40
N ASP A 98 -18.19 5.44 4.32
CA ASP A 98 -18.96 6.68 4.33
C ASP A 98 -20.43 6.43 4.73
N LYS A 99 -21.00 5.30 4.30
CA LYS A 99 -22.39 4.93 4.63
C LYS A 99 -22.60 4.57 6.10
N TYR A 100 -21.61 3.95 6.76
CA TYR A 100 -21.79 3.34 8.08
C TYR A 100 -20.94 3.94 9.20
N SER A 101 -19.96 4.80 8.88
CA SER A 101 -19.05 5.39 9.88
C SER A 101 -19.81 6.19 10.93
N ASP A 102 -20.76 7.04 10.53
CA ASP A 102 -21.54 7.87 11.46
C ASP A 102 -22.37 7.02 12.42
N GLN A 103 -23.07 6.01 11.90
CA GLN A 103 -23.85 5.05 12.71
C GLN A 103 -22.96 4.30 13.70
N TYR A 104 -21.75 3.92 13.28
CA TYR A 104 -20.79 3.28 14.18
C TYR A 104 -20.31 4.21 15.29
N GLN A 105 -20.07 5.49 15.01
CA GLN A 105 -19.69 6.46 16.05
C GLN A 105 -20.82 6.66 17.07
N GLU A 106 -22.08 6.72 16.63
CA GLU A 106 -23.24 6.78 17.52
C GLU A 106 -23.37 5.52 18.38
N HIS A 107 -23.18 4.33 17.79
CA HIS A 107 -23.19 3.06 18.52
C HIS A 107 -22.09 3.01 19.59
N LYS A 108 -20.90 3.51 19.28
CA LYS A 108 -19.75 3.55 20.21
C LYS A 108 -19.93 4.56 21.35
N SER A 109 -20.79 5.56 21.17
CA SER A 109 -21.05 6.61 22.16
C SER A 109 -22.15 6.27 23.17
N ARG A 110 -22.77 5.09 23.04
CA ARG A 110 -23.77 4.53 23.96
C ARG A 110 -23.13 3.54 24.92
#